data_AF-A0A9Q1BN02-F1
#
_entry.id   AF-A0A9Q1BN02-F1
#
_cell.length_a   1.000
_cell.length_b   1.000
_cell.length_c   1.000
_cell.angle_alpha   90.00
_cell.angle_beta   90.00
_cell.angle_gamma   90.00
#
_symmetry.space_group_name_H-M   'P 1'
#
loop_
_entity.id
_entity.type
_entity.pdbx_description
1 polymer ?
#
loop_
_entity_poly.entity_id
_entity_poly.type
_entity_poly.pdbx_seq_one_letter_code
_entity_poly.pdbx_strand_id
1 'polypeptide(L)'
;MVNIIIVTFELRECYLCYKEKVALSELKGHDSIIILHTDKSRSTVVMNKEQYIENMSNLIIDDKTYRPLNRDPTTSLENKIGKVIKDLKEQDKLNKYQAMQLTPRNSLSPKSYGLSKGRYTTQTHWKLHNSPSYNLATHLADILTPLSGKGMSYIKNSQQFAKRAKKISIETSEILVSFELFHFLSMFLLMTLAR
;
A
#
# COMPACT_ATOMS: atom_id res chain seq x y z
N MET A 1 23.04 18.25 -12.89
CA MET A 1 21.91 19.19 -13.09
C MET A 1 20.64 18.36 -13.25
N VAL A 2 19.67 18.52 -12.36
CA VAL A 2 18.47 17.68 -12.26
C VAL A 2 17.35 18.32 -13.07
N ASN A 3 16.93 17.70 -14.18
CA ASN A 3 15.76 18.15 -14.96
C ASN A 3 14.53 17.33 -14.56
N ILE A 4 13.97 17.63 -13.39
CA ILE A 4 12.65 17.13 -12.98
C ILE A 4 11.61 18.16 -13.45
N ILE A 5 10.80 17.79 -14.45
CA ILE A 5 9.66 18.61 -14.87
C ILE A 5 8.43 18.07 -14.15
N ILE A 6 7.95 18.86 -13.19
CA ILE A 6 6.69 18.56 -12.51
C ILE A 6 5.65 19.43 -13.15
N VAL A 7 4.75 18.79 -13.87
CA VAL A 7 3.58 19.46 -14.41
C VAL A 7 2.52 19.43 -13.32
N THR A 8 2.48 20.49 -12.53
CA THR A 8 1.39 20.73 -11.58
C THR A 8 0.18 21.25 -12.34
N PHE A 9 -0.85 20.43 -12.49
CA PHE A 9 -2.14 20.88 -13.01
C PHE A 9 -2.99 21.42 -11.87
N GLU A 10 -3.26 22.74 -11.84
CA GLU A 10 -4.37 23.31 -11.07
C GLU A 10 -5.67 22.98 -11.79
N LEU A 11 -6.42 22.03 -11.25
CA LEU A 11 -7.69 21.60 -11.85
C LEU A 11 -8.77 22.68 -11.66
N ARG A 12 -8.99 23.48 -12.70
CA ARG A 12 -10.36 23.88 -13.06
C ARG A 12 -10.91 22.77 -13.97
N GLU A 13 -11.81 21.93 -13.43
CA GLU A 13 -12.79 21.08 -14.15
C GLU A 13 -12.43 20.68 -15.60
N CYS A 14 -11.27 20.04 -15.84
CA CYS A 14 -10.97 19.46 -17.15
C CYS A 14 -10.01 18.28 -17.05
N TYR A 15 -10.48 17.10 -17.46
CA TYR A 15 -9.71 15.85 -17.54
C TYR A 15 -8.75 15.89 -18.74
N LEU A 16 -7.54 16.47 -18.58
CA LEU A 16 -6.47 16.62 -19.58
C LEU A 16 -6.94 16.97 -21.01
N CYS A 17 -6.56 18.14 -21.50
CA CYS A 17 -6.83 18.54 -22.89
C CYS A 17 -6.28 17.50 -23.88
N TYR A 18 -6.91 17.37 -25.06
CA TYR A 18 -6.45 16.48 -26.13
C TYR A 18 -4.95 16.65 -26.43
N LYS A 19 -4.45 17.90 -26.46
CA LYS A 19 -3.03 18.20 -26.67
C LYS A 19 -2.12 17.61 -25.60
N GLU A 20 -2.54 17.66 -24.34
CA GLU A 20 -1.77 17.12 -23.21
C GLU A 20 -1.74 15.58 -23.25
N LYS A 21 -2.84 14.95 -23.66
CA LYS A 21 -2.90 13.50 -23.88
C LYS A 21 -1.99 13.04 -25.01
N VAL A 22 -1.95 13.79 -26.11
CA VAL A 22 -1.03 13.55 -27.23
C VAL A 22 0.42 13.68 -26.77
N ALA A 23 0.77 14.77 -26.09
CA ALA A 23 2.12 14.99 -25.56
C ALA A 23 2.54 13.88 -24.57
N LEU A 24 1.65 13.44 -23.68
CA LEU A 24 1.93 12.31 -22.79
C LEU A 24 2.10 10.99 -23.55
N SER A 25 1.33 10.77 -24.62
CA SER A 25 1.47 9.58 -25.46
C SER A 25 2.81 9.55 -26.19
N GLU A 26 3.26 10.70 -26.69
CA GLU A 26 4.59 10.87 -27.31
C GLU A 26 5.70 10.61 -26.28
N LEU A 27 5.60 11.23 -25.10
CA LEU A 27 6.57 11.05 -24.01
C LEU A 27 6.65 9.61 -23.53
N LYS A 28 5.53 8.89 -23.51
CA LYS A 28 5.48 7.46 -23.15
C LYS A 28 6.21 6.57 -24.14
N GLY A 29 6.42 7.02 -25.39
CA GLY A 29 7.20 6.31 -26.40
C GLY A 29 8.71 6.33 -26.16
N HIS A 30 9.20 7.20 -25.28
CA HIS A 30 10.63 7.28 -24.95
C HIS A 30 11.00 6.39 -23.75
N ASP A 31 11.87 5.40 -23.98
CA ASP A 31 12.30 4.43 -22.95
C ASP A 31 13.06 5.06 -21.77
N SER A 32 13.61 6.26 -21.94
CA SER A 32 14.35 7.00 -20.92
C SER A 32 13.47 7.78 -19.96
N ILE A 33 12.16 7.87 -20.21
CA ILE A 33 11.20 8.66 -19.44
C ILE A 33 10.23 7.74 -18.71
N ILE A 34 9.94 8.06 -17.46
CA ILE A 34 8.86 7.44 -16.69
C ILE A 34 7.84 8.49 -16.28
N ILE A 35 6.57 8.15 -16.47
CA ILE A 35 5.42 8.98 -16.14
C ILE A 35 4.72 8.34 -14.94
N LEU A 36 4.65 9.07 -13.82
CA LEU A 36 4.08 8.62 -12.56
C LEU A 36 2.95 9.54 -12.13
N HIS A 37 1.94 8.98 -11.47
CA HIS A 37 0.97 9.78 -10.73
C HIS A 37 1.51 10.08 -9.34
N THR A 38 1.25 11.27 -8.82
CA THR A 38 1.62 11.62 -7.44
C THR A 38 0.61 11.06 -6.44
N ASP A 39 1.08 10.64 -5.27
CA ASP A 39 0.25 10.05 -4.22
C ASP A 39 -0.77 11.05 -3.62
N LYS A 40 -0.33 12.30 -3.39
CA LYS A 40 -1.13 13.33 -2.68
C LYS A 40 -1.65 14.47 -3.55
N SER A 41 -1.08 14.69 -4.73
CA SER A 41 -1.55 15.69 -5.68
C SER A 41 -2.27 15.00 -6.85
N ARG A 42 -3.21 15.69 -7.51
CA ARG A 42 -3.76 15.24 -8.80
C ARG A 42 -2.83 15.62 -9.95
N SER A 43 -1.54 15.38 -9.76
CA SER A 43 -0.49 15.80 -10.68
C SER A 43 0.22 14.59 -11.27
N THR A 44 0.84 14.82 -12.42
CA THR A 44 1.64 13.81 -13.13
C THR A 44 3.09 14.26 -13.11
N VAL A 45 3.98 13.35 -12.73
CA VAL A 45 5.41 13.58 -12.68
C VAL A 45 6.04 12.89 -13.88
N VAL A 46 6.82 13.66 -14.64
CA VAL A 46 7.63 13.16 -15.73
C VAL A 46 9.08 13.25 -15.27
N MET A 47 9.76 12.10 -15.21
CA MET A 47 11.14 12.03 -14.75
C MET A 47 11.96 11.05 -15.57
N ASN A 48 13.29 11.19 -15.49
CA ASN A 48 14.19 10.24 -16.10
C ASN A 48 14.09 8.88 -15.38
N LYS A 49 14.05 7.80 -16.16
CA LYS A 49 13.90 6.42 -15.68
C LYS A 49 15.10 5.94 -14.86
N GLU A 50 16.32 6.30 -15.25
CA GLU A 50 17.54 5.96 -14.49
C GLU A 50 17.51 6.63 -13.12
N GLN A 51 17.15 7.91 -13.07
CA GLN A 51 16.98 8.64 -11.81
C GLN A 51 15.90 8.01 -10.92
N TYR A 52 14.80 7.52 -11.51
CA TYR A 52 13.78 6.80 -10.76
C TYR A 52 14.30 5.49 -10.17
N ILE A 53 15.06 4.72 -10.95
CA ILE A 53 15.67 3.46 -10.50
C ILE A 53 16.67 3.72 -9.37
N GLU A 54 17.48 4.77 -9.49
CA GLU A 54 18.43 5.19 -8.45
C GLU A 54 17.70 5.56 -7.15
N ASN A 55 16.65 6.39 -7.24
CA ASN A 55 15.83 6.74 -6.09
C ASN A 55 15.19 5.51 -5.42
N MET A 56 14.67 4.57 -6.22
CA MET A 56 14.08 3.33 -5.69
C MET A 56 15.13 2.42 -5.04
N SER A 57 16.33 2.35 -5.61
CA SER A 57 17.43 1.55 -5.07
C SER A 57 17.88 2.12 -3.73
N ASN A 58 18.02 3.45 -3.63
CA ASN A 58 18.35 4.15 -2.38
C ASN A 58 17.30 3.93 -1.27
N LEU A 59 16.02 3.76 -1.63
CA LEU A 59 14.96 3.46 -0.65
C LEU A 59 15.01 2.03 -0.11
N ILE A 60 15.56 1.07 -0.86
CA ILE A 60 15.54 -0.37 -0.53
C ILE A 60 16.92 -0.86 -0.04
N ILE A 61 17.97 -0.05 -0.17
CA ILE A 61 19.35 -0.35 0.25
C ILE A 61 19.52 -0.53 1.77
N ASP A 62 18.57 -0.08 2.59
CA ASP A 62 18.68 -0.20 4.05
C ASP A 62 18.62 -1.66 4.54
N ASP A 63 19.78 -2.22 4.86
CA ASP A 63 19.94 -3.56 5.42
C ASP A 63 19.29 -3.74 6.82
N LYS A 64 18.91 -2.66 7.50
CA LYS A 64 18.14 -2.76 8.75
C LYS A 64 16.68 -3.10 8.49
N THR A 65 16.11 -2.62 7.39
CA THR A 65 14.68 -2.75 7.07
C THR A 65 14.43 -3.86 6.05
N TYR A 66 15.33 -4.04 5.09
CA TYR A 66 15.18 -4.99 3.99
C TYR A 66 16.31 -6.01 3.99
N ARG A 67 16.00 -7.21 3.47
CA ARG A 67 16.99 -8.26 3.24
C ARG A 67 16.78 -8.89 1.87
N PRO A 68 17.84 -9.24 1.14
CA PRO A 68 17.70 -9.96 -0.11
C PRO A 68 17.07 -11.33 0.13
N LEU A 69 16.20 -11.75 -0.79
CA LEU A 69 15.62 -13.08 -0.81
C LEU A 69 16.31 -13.92 -1.88
N ASN A 70 16.79 -15.10 -1.49
CA ASN A 70 17.47 -16.02 -2.40
C ASN A 70 16.51 -16.74 -3.36
N ARG A 71 15.20 -16.76 -3.04
CA ARG A 71 14.16 -17.43 -3.82
C ARG A 71 12.81 -16.76 -3.60
N ASP A 72 11.93 -16.88 -4.58
CA ASP A 72 10.54 -16.42 -4.46
C ASP A 72 9.80 -17.26 -3.39
N PRO A 73 9.28 -16.65 -2.31
CA PRO A 73 8.56 -17.38 -1.26
C PRO A 73 7.10 -17.71 -1.63
N THR A 74 6.60 -17.23 -2.76
CA THR A 74 5.17 -17.29 -3.14
C THR A 74 4.59 -18.69 -3.05
N THR A 75 5.17 -19.67 -3.74
CA THR A 75 4.68 -21.06 -3.72
C THR A 75 4.76 -21.69 -2.32
N SER A 76 5.79 -21.35 -1.55
CA SER A 76 5.91 -21.84 -0.16
C SER A 76 4.78 -21.29 0.70
N LEU A 77 4.44 -20.01 0.53
CA LEU A 77 3.36 -19.36 1.25
C LEU A 77 1.98 -19.89 0.83
N GLU A 78 1.75 -20.09 -0.48
CA GLU A 78 0.52 -20.72 -0.98
C GLU A 78 0.30 -22.10 -0.36
N ASN A 79 1.35 -22.93 -0.31
CA ASN A 79 1.28 -24.26 0.29
C ASN A 79 0.98 -24.20 1.79
N LYS A 80 1.57 -23.25 2.53
CA LYS A 80 1.29 -23.06 3.96
C LYS A 80 -0.16 -22.64 4.18
N ILE A 81 -0.65 -21.66 3.42
CA ILE A 81 -2.03 -21.18 3.51
C ILE A 81 -3.00 -22.31 3.13
N GLY A 82 -2.72 -23.03 2.03
CA GLY A 82 -3.53 -24.16 1.58
C GLY A 82 -3.67 -25.26 2.63
N LYS A 83 -2.60 -25.56 3.39
CA LYS A 83 -2.66 -26.49 4.53
C LYS A 83 -3.61 -25.98 5.62
N VAL A 84 -3.45 -24.73 6.06
CA VAL A 84 -4.31 -24.14 7.09
C VAL A 84 -5.78 -24.15 6.67
N ILE A 85 -6.08 -23.78 5.41
CA ILE A 85 -7.44 -23.80 4.89
C ILE A 85 -8.01 -25.21 4.82
N LYS A 86 -7.19 -26.21 4.47
CA LYS A 86 -7.60 -27.62 4.48
C LYS A 86 -7.94 -28.09 5.89
N ASP A 87 -7.10 -27.80 6.86
CA ASP A 87 -7.31 -28.18 8.27
C ASP A 87 -8.58 -27.53 8.83
N LEU A 88 -8.82 -26.25 8.52
CA LEU A 88 -10.04 -25.53 8.92
C LEU A 88 -11.31 -26.09 8.27
N LYS A 89 -11.20 -26.58 7.03
CA LYS A 89 -12.30 -27.25 6.35
C LYS A 89 -12.60 -28.62 6.97
N GLU A 90 -11.56 -29.39 7.34
CA GLU A 90 -11.71 -30.69 8.01
C GLU A 90 -12.32 -30.54 9.42
N GLN A 91 -12.13 -29.40 10.07
CA GLN A 91 -12.75 -29.05 11.35
C GLN A 91 -14.16 -28.44 11.22
N ASP A 92 -14.75 -28.47 10.02
CA ASP A 92 -16.04 -27.85 9.70
C ASP A 92 -16.13 -26.34 10.06
N LYS A 93 -14.98 -25.65 10.14
CA LYS A 93 -14.92 -24.19 10.38
C LYS A 93 -15.13 -23.38 9.10
N LEU A 94 -14.86 -23.98 7.95
CA LEU A 94 -15.04 -23.38 6.63
C LEU A 94 -15.90 -24.29 5.76
N ASN A 95 -16.91 -23.73 5.10
CA ASN A 95 -17.65 -24.47 4.10
C ASN A 95 -16.81 -24.67 2.82
N LYS A 96 -17.26 -25.56 1.94
CA LYS A 96 -16.55 -25.89 0.68
C LYS A 96 -16.28 -24.66 -0.20
N TYR A 97 -17.23 -23.73 -0.25
CA TYR A 97 -17.11 -22.52 -1.07
C TYR A 97 -16.08 -21.54 -0.50
N GLN A 98 -16.12 -21.30 0.82
CA GLN A 98 -15.15 -20.48 1.54
C GLN A 98 -13.74 -21.04 1.39
N ALA A 99 -13.55 -22.34 1.62
CA ALA A 99 -12.25 -22.98 1.44
C ALA A 99 -11.71 -22.80 0.01
N MET A 100 -12.58 -22.89 -1.00
CA MET A 100 -12.18 -22.67 -2.40
C MET A 100 -11.76 -21.22 -2.68
N GLN A 101 -12.48 -20.23 -2.14
CA GLN A 101 -12.16 -18.81 -2.32
C GLN A 101 -10.89 -18.37 -1.58
N LEU A 102 -10.66 -18.94 -0.40
CA LEU A 102 -9.53 -18.61 0.47
C LEU A 102 -8.24 -19.32 0.07
N THR A 103 -8.33 -20.45 -0.64
CA THR A 103 -7.14 -21.16 -1.12
C THR A 103 -6.47 -20.36 -2.22
N PRO A 104 -5.24 -19.86 -2.02
CA PRO A 104 -4.53 -19.11 -3.05
C PRO A 104 -4.16 -20.02 -4.22
N ARG A 105 -4.23 -19.48 -5.44
CA ARG A 105 -3.86 -20.16 -6.68
C ARG A 105 -3.20 -19.17 -7.62
N ASN A 106 -2.07 -19.53 -8.20
CA ASN A 106 -1.33 -18.70 -9.17
C ASN A 106 -1.07 -17.28 -8.63
N SER A 107 -0.73 -17.19 -7.35
CA SER A 107 -0.46 -15.92 -6.69
C SER A 107 0.82 -15.28 -7.25
N LEU A 108 0.91 -13.97 -7.09
CA LEU A 108 2.09 -13.20 -7.45
C LEU A 108 2.77 -12.67 -6.19
N SER A 109 4.09 -12.71 -6.17
CA SER A 109 4.86 -12.02 -5.14
C SER A 109 4.52 -10.51 -5.16
N PRO A 110 4.27 -9.89 -4.00
CA PRO A 110 4.05 -8.46 -3.91
C PRO A 110 5.18 -7.67 -4.56
N LYS A 111 4.82 -6.64 -5.32
CA LYS A 111 5.80 -5.76 -5.98
C LYS A 111 5.77 -4.38 -5.36
N SER A 112 6.92 -3.84 -5.03
CA SER A 112 7.04 -2.43 -4.68
C SER A 112 7.12 -1.56 -5.93
N TYR A 113 6.66 -0.33 -5.81
CA TYR A 113 6.87 0.74 -6.78
C TYR A 113 6.97 2.08 -6.04
N GLY A 114 7.65 3.05 -6.64
CA GLY A 114 7.77 4.39 -6.10
C GLY A 114 6.67 5.28 -6.61
N LEU A 115 6.00 5.99 -5.71
CA LEU A 115 5.21 7.17 -6.08
C LEU A 115 5.94 8.42 -5.67
N SER A 116 5.82 9.45 -6.50
CA SER A 116 6.40 10.75 -6.17
C SER A 116 5.52 11.46 -5.13
N LYS A 117 6.17 11.86 -4.03
CA LYS A 117 5.66 12.75 -3.00
C LYS A 117 6.20 14.15 -3.30
N GLY A 118 5.45 14.92 -4.09
CA GLY A 118 5.81 16.29 -4.44
C GLY A 118 7.04 16.38 -5.35
N ARG A 119 7.93 17.37 -5.13
CA ARG A 119 8.98 17.68 -6.11
C ARG A 119 10.26 16.84 -6.05
N TYR A 120 10.57 16.24 -4.90
CA TYR A 120 11.92 15.72 -4.64
C TYR A 120 11.96 14.35 -3.97
N THR A 121 10.83 13.85 -3.48
CA THR A 121 10.82 12.62 -2.67
C THR A 121 10.02 11.55 -3.35
N THR A 122 10.59 10.35 -3.44
CA THR A 122 9.87 9.13 -3.84
C THR A 122 9.53 8.36 -2.56
N GLN A 123 8.31 7.85 -2.48
CA GLN A 123 7.86 6.97 -1.42
C GLN A 123 7.54 5.60 -1.98
N THR A 124 7.96 4.54 -1.27
CA THR A 124 7.68 3.15 -1.66
C THR A 124 6.23 2.79 -1.35
N HIS A 125 5.52 2.25 -2.33
CA HIS A 125 4.21 1.64 -2.22
C HIS A 125 4.28 0.16 -2.59
N TRP A 126 3.43 -0.65 -1.97
CA TRP A 126 3.39 -2.10 -2.21
C TRP A 126 2.10 -2.48 -2.92
N LYS A 127 2.23 -3.13 -4.07
CA LYS A 127 1.12 -3.80 -4.75
C LYS A 127 0.95 -5.19 -4.17
N LEU A 128 -0.05 -5.34 -3.33
CA LEU A 128 -0.37 -6.60 -2.62
C LEU A 128 -1.50 -7.41 -3.31
N HIS A 129 -2.10 -6.86 -4.36
CA HIS A 129 -3.16 -7.55 -5.10
C HIS A 129 -2.64 -8.85 -5.73
N ASN A 130 -3.43 -9.92 -5.69
CA ASN A 130 -3.05 -11.29 -6.06
C ASN A 130 -1.90 -11.89 -5.24
N SER A 131 -1.57 -11.34 -4.07
CA SER A 131 -0.63 -12.01 -3.16
C SER A 131 -1.26 -13.25 -2.52
N PRO A 132 -0.46 -14.25 -2.12
CA PRO A 132 -0.98 -15.49 -1.52
C PRO A 132 -1.88 -15.28 -0.31
N SER A 133 -1.65 -14.22 0.46
CA SER A 133 -2.40 -13.91 1.67
C SER A 133 -3.56 -12.94 1.46
N TYR A 134 -3.76 -12.39 0.26
CA TYR A 134 -4.72 -11.30 0.03
C TYR A 134 -6.15 -11.69 0.40
N ASN A 135 -6.67 -12.80 -0.14
CA ASN A 135 -8.03 -13.25 0.13
C ASN A 135 -8.23 -13.62 1.60
N LEU A 136 -7.24 -14.26 2.21
CA LEU A 136 -7.27 -14.60 3.63
C LEU A 136 -7.31 -13.35 4.51
N ALA A 137 -6.47 -12.36 4.23
CA ALA A 137 -6.43 -11.09 4.96
C ALA A 137 -7.74 -10.32 4.82
N THR A 138 -8.31 -10.26 3.62
CA THR A 138 -9.62 -9.64 3.37
C THR A 138 -10.72 -10.34 4.17
N HIS A 139 -10.75 -11.67 4.14
CA HIS A 139 -11.74 -12.44 4.89
C HIS A 139 -11.63 -12.24 6.40
N LEU A 140 -10.40 -12.20 6.94
CA LEU A 140 -10.17 -11.87 8.35
C LEU A 140 -10.63 -10.44 8.67
N ALA A 141 -10.35 -9.48 7.78
CA ALA A 141 -10.82 -8.10 7.95
C ALA A 141 -12.36 -8.05 7.97
N ASP A 142 -13.06 -8.80 7.13
CA ASP A 142 -14.52 -8.85 7.11
C ASP A 142 -15.09 -9.41 8.42
N ILE A 143 -14.43 -10.42 9.00
CA ILE A 143 -14.82 -10.99 10.31
C ILE A 143 -14.58 -9.99 11.45
N LEU A 144 -13.47 -9.25 11.41
CA LEU A 144 -13.07 -8.32 12.48
C LEU A 144 -13.76 -6.96 12.37
N THR A 145 -14.17 -6.55 11.18
CA THR A 145 -14.76 -5.21 10.93
C THR A 145 -15.99 -4.93 11.81
N PRO A 146 -16.95 -5.86 11.99
CA PRO A 146 -18.08 -5.65 12.91
C PRO A 146 -17.71 -5.53 14.40
N LEU A 147 -16.52 -5.98 14.78
CA LEU A 147 -15.98 -5.83 16.13
C LEU A 147 -15.26 -4.49 16.30
N SER A 148 -14.68 -3.97 15.21
CA SER A 148 -14.17 -2.61 15.15
C SER A 148 -15.33 -1.61 15.28
N GLY A 149 -15.23 -0.63 16.18
CA GLY A 149 -16.29 0.37 16.37
C GLY A 149 -16.97 0.39 17.74
N LYS A 150 -16.76 -0.65 18.57
CA LYS A 150 -17.43 -0.77 19.88
C LYS A 150 -16.63 -0.21 21.06
N GLY A 151 -15.39 0.23 20.81
CA GLY A 151 -14.52 0.80 21.85
C GLY A 151 -14.90 2.24 22.21
N MET A 152 -14.68 2.62 23.47
CA MET A 152 -14.91 4.00 23.94
C MET A 152 -14.09 5.05 23.16
N SER A 153 -12.93 4.65 22.64
CA SER A 153 -12.03 5.46 21.82
C SER A 153 -12.38 5.47 20.33
N TYR A 154 -13.40 4.73 19.88
CA TYR A 154 -13.77 4.72 18.48
C TYR A 154 -14.29 6.08 18.02
N ILE A 155 -13.80 6.50 16.86
CA ILE A 155 -14.20 7.73 16.20
C ILE A 155 -14.49 7.38 14.75
N LYS A 156 -15.73 7.59 14.33
CA LYS A 156 -16.25 7.18 13.02
C LYS A 156 -15.65 8.00 11.88
N ASN A 157 -15.45 9.30 12.08
CA ASN A 157 -14.96 10.21 11.04
C ASN A 157 -14.27 11.46 11.62
N SER A 158 -13.64 12.22 10.74
CA SER A 158 -12.93 13.46 11.09
C SER A 158 -13.83 14.53 11.73
N GLN A 159 -15.10 14.59 11.36
CA GLN A 159 -16.05 15.53 11.95
C GLN A 159 -16.36 15.19 13.41
N GLN A 160 -16.55 13.91 13.72
CA GLN A 160 -16.74 13.42 15.08
C GLN A 160 -15.47 13.61 15.90
N PHE A 161 -14.29 13.37 15.30
CA PHE A 161 -13.00 13.68 15.92
C PHE A 161 -12.93 15.14 16.34
N ALA A 162 -13.17 16.08 15.41
CA ALA A 162 -13.08 17.51 15.68
C ALA A 162 -14.03 17.95 16.80
N LYS A 163 -15.26 17.41 16.84
CA LYS A 163 -16.22 17.69 17.92
C LYS A 163 -15.73 17.19 19.28
N ARG A 164 -15.05 16.05 19.32
CA ARG A 164 -14.55 15.43 20.57
C ARG A 164 -13.27 16.12 21.04
N ALA A 165 -12.34 16.40 20.12
CA ALA A 165 -11.09 17.10 20.38
C ALA A 165 -11.32 18.50 20.99
N LYS A 166 -12.36 19.23 20.53
CA LYS A 166 -12.75 20.52 21.13
C LYS A 166 -13.11 20.45 22.62
N LYS A 167 -13.48 19.27 23.14
CA LYS A 167 -13.87 19.07 24.54
C LYS A 167 -12.72 18.58 25.43
N ILE A 168 -11.56 18.28 24.85
CA ILE A 168 -10.40 17.79 25.57
C ILE A 168 -9.51 18.99 25.89
N SER A 169 -9.28 19.28 27.17
CA SER A 169 -8.20 20.16 27.60
C SER A 169 -6.97 19.32 27.88
N ILE A 170 -5.83 19.72 27.32
CA ILE A 170 -4.55 19.03 27.50
C ILE A 170 -3.82 19.76 28.64
N GLU A 171 -3.38 19.04 29.66
CA GLU A 171 -2.56 19.61 30.73
C GLU A 171 -1.13 19.90 30.26
N THR A 172 -0.40 20.76 30.97
CA THR A 172 1.00 21.10 30.60
C THR A 172 1.97 19.91 30.69
N SER A 173 1.57 18.83 31.38
CA SER A 173 2.30 17.57 31.46
C SER A 173 1.95 16.57 30.36
N GLU A 174 0.89 16.84 29.58
CA GLU A 174 0.38 15.93 28.55
C GLU A 174 0.85 16.33 27.15
N ILE A 175 1.05 15.34 26.29
CA ILE A 175 1.45 15.54 24.90
C ILE A 175 0.46 14.85 23.95
N LEU A 176 0.10 15.55 22.88
CA LEU A 176 -0.68 14.97 21.79
C LEU A 176 0.26 14.31 20.80
N VAL A 177 0.13 12.99 20.62
CA VAL A 177 0.93 12.22 19.66
C VAL A 177 0.06 11.78 18.50
N SER A 178 0.52 12.05 17.27
CA SER A 178 -0.10 11.56 16.04
C SER A 178 0.75 10.42 15.47
N PHE A 179 0.11 9.30 15.17
CA PHE A 179 0.75 8.15 14.53
C PHE A 179 0.24 8.01 13.09
N GLU A 180 1.13 8.07 12.11
CA GLU A 180 0.79 7.64 10.75
C GLU A 180 0.86 6.10 10.69
N LEU A 181 -0.28 5.45 10.45
CA LEU A 181 -0.36 4.00 10.27
C LEU A 181 0.18 3.60 8.89
N PHE A 182 1.50 3.58 8.74
CA PHE A 182 2.13 3.27 7.45
C PHE A 182 2.14 1.77 7.10
N HIS A 183 1.88 0.85 8.05
CA HIS A 183 2.24 -0.56 7.87
C HIS A 183 1.38 -1.59 8.63
N PHE A 184 0.05 -1.47 8.63
CA PHE A 184 -0.78 -2.47 9.32
C PHE A 184 -0.79 -3.85 8.63
N LEU A 185 -0.64 -3.93 7.30
CA LEU A 185 -0.64 -5.22 6.61
C LEU A 185 0.73 -5.93 6.57
N SER A 186 1.85 -5.20 6.58
CA SER A 186 3.18 -5.82 6.64
C SER A 186 3.49 -6.36 8.03
N MET A 187 2.98 -5.72 9.09
CA MET A 187 3.19 -6.17 10.47
C MET A 187 2.54 -7.53 10.74
N PHE A 188 1.37 -7.81 10.16
CA PHE A 188 0.70 -9.11 10.33
C PHE A 188 1.47 -10.26 9.65
N LEU A 189 2.15 -9.97 8.53
CA LEU A 189 2.98 -10.96 7.81
C LEU A 189 4.35 -11.19 8.49
N LEU A 190 4.93 -10.14 9.09
CA LEU A 190 6.20 -10.26 9.84
C LEU A 190 6.01 -11.00 11.18
N MET A 191 4.88 -10.80 11.86
CA MET A 191 4.59 -11.50 13.12
C MET A 191 4.26 -13.00 12.92
N THR A 192 3.83 -13.42 11.73
CA THR A 192 3.60 -14.84 11.41
C THR A 192 4.82 -15.57 10.86
N LEU A 193 5.88 -14.85 10.46
CA LEU A 193 7.14 -15.43 9.98
C LEU A 193 8.27 -15.41 11.02
N ALA A 194 8.07 -14.72 12.15
CA ALA A 194 9.03 -14.63 13.26
C ALA A 194 8.72 -15.60 14.43
N ARG A 195 8.04 -16.71 14.15
CA ARG A 195 7.84 -17.81 15.10
C ARG A 195 8.33 -19.12 14.51
#